data_AF-A0AA41S2T7-F1
#
_entry.id   AF-A0AA41S2T7-F1
#
_cell.length_a   1.000
_cell.length_b   1.000
_cell.length_c   1.000
_cell.angle_alpha   90.00
_cell.angle_beta   90.00
_cell.angle_gamma   90.00
#
_symmetry.space_group_name_H-M   'P 1'
#
loop_
_entity.id
_entity.type
_entity.pdbx_description
1 polymer ?
#
loop_
_entity_poly.entity_id
_entity_poly.type
_entity_poly.pdbx_seq_one_letter_code
_entity_poly.pdbx_strand_id
1 'polypeptide(L)'
;ISLGVNVDMNNKGLLIKDNPRRGLVIRAAGKAALCLTKRSRSRKSLARTHGFRLRMRTTSGRAILKRRRAKGRHILCTKTNPNTGKR
;
A
#
# COMPACT_ATOMS: atom_id res chain seq x y z
N ILE A 1 -32.70 26.35 -4.57
CA ILE A 1 -31.59 26.53 -3.60
C ILE A 1 -30.39 25.78 -4.15
N SER A 2 -29.58 26.44 -4.98
CA SER A 2 -28.32 25.86 -5.48
C SER A 2 -27.22 26.25 -4.52
N LEU A 3 -26.68 25.28 -3.78
CA LEU A 3 -25.48 25.47 -2.97
C LEU A 3 -24.28 25.43 -3.92
N GLY A 4 -23.93 26.60 -4.47
CA GLY A 4 -22.73 26.76 -5.27
C GLY A 4 -21.49 26.53 -4.40
N VAL A 5 -20.80 25.40 -4.63
CA VAL A 5 -19.44 25.20 -4.12
C VAL A 5 -18.48 25.95 -5.04
N ASN A 6 -18.01 27.11 -4.59
CA ASN A 6 -16.95 27.84 -5.28
C ASN A 6 -15.60 27.17 -4.97
N VAL A 7 -14.99 26.53 -5.96
CA VAL A 7 -13.64 25.95 -5.84
C VAL A 7 -12.68 26.91 -6.51
N ASP A 8 -12.05 27.76 -5.70
CA ASP A 8 -11.08 28.75 -6.14
C ASP A 8 -9.79 28.05 -6.63
N MET A 9 -9.55 28.05 -7.93
CA MET A 9 -8.41 27.36 -8.58
C MET A 9 -7.12 28.19 -8.62
N ASN A 10 -7.03 29.31 -7.87
CA ASN A 10 -5.96 30.29 -8.07
C ASN A 10 -4.84 30.29 -7.02
N ASN A 11 -4.71 29.26 -6.18
CA ASN A 11 -3.55 29.14 -5.30
C ASN A 11 -2.43 28.29 -5.93
N LYS A 12 -1.31 28.94 -6.24
CA LYS A 12 -0.07 28.41 -6.84
C LYS A 12 0.68 27.40 -5.95
N GLY A 13 -0.03 26.51 -5.25
CA GLY A 13 0.53 25.52 -4.31
C GLY A 13 0.29 24.05 -4.70
N LEU A 14 -0.58 23.78 -5.68
CA LEU A 14 -0.89 22.41 -6.12
C LEU A 14 -0.11 22.09 -7.40
N LEU A 15 1.10 21.55 -7.23
CA LEU A 15 1.88 20.99 -8.34
C LEU A 15 1.16 19.70 -8.77
N ILE A 16 0.20 19.84 -9.67
CA ILE A 16 -0.46 18.74 -10.38
C ILE A 16 0.63 18.09 -11.25
N LYS A 17 1.35 17.11 -10.70
CA LYS A 17 2.11 16.15 -11.50
C LYS A 17 1.12 15.08 -11.94
N ASP A 18 0.41 15.36 -13.02
CA ASP A 18 -0.45 14.39 -13.71
C ASP A 18 0.43 13.24 -14.21
N ASN A 19 0.46 12.19 -13.42
CA ASN A 19 1.03 10.93 -13.84
C ASN A 19 -0.17 10.00 -14.02
N PRO A 20 -0.64 9.73 -15.25
CA PRO A 20 -1.91 9.02 -15.50
C PRO A 20 -1.97 7.61 -14.89
N ARG A 21 -0.81 7.07 -14.45
CA ARG A 21 -0.68 5.78 -13.77
C ARG A 21 -0.81 5.84 -12.25
N ARG A 22 -0.84 7.03 -11.65
CA ARG A 22 -0.88 7.25 -10.20
C ARG A 22 -1.95 8.31 -9.93
N GLY A 23 -3.04 7.93 -9.26
CA GLY A 23 -4.13 8.84 -8.92
C GLY A 23 -3.64 10.11 -8.19
N LEU A 24 -4.47 11.16 -8.24
CA LEU A 24 -4.16 12.48 -7.68
C LEU A 24 -3.63 12.36 -6.24
N VAL A 25 -2.39 12.84 -6.01
CA VAL A 25 -1.77 12.85 -4.69
C VAL A 25 -1.94 14.24 -4.10
N ILE A 26 -2.74 14.36 -3.03
CA ILE A 26 -2.88 15.61 -2.29
C ILE A 26 -1.53 15.95 -1.63
N ARG A 27 -0.95 17.08 -2.04
CA ARG A 27 0.28 17.64 -1.48
C ARG A 27 -0.01 19.08 -1.06
N ALA A 28 0.31 19.43 0.18
CA ALA A 28 0.27 20.79 0.67
C ALA A 28 1.71 21.30 0.83
N ALA A 29 2.05 22.43 0.23
CA ALA A 29 3.40 23.00 0.24
C ALA A 29 4.49 21.97 -0.14
N GLY A 30 4.23 21.13 -1.16
CA GLY A 30 5.15 20.08 -1.62
C GLY A 30 5.29 18.87 -0.67
N LYS A 31 4.75 18.94 0.55
CA LYS A 31 4.74 17.85 1.52
C LYS A 31 3.56 16.93 1.25
N ALA A 32 3.82 15.62 1.36
CA ALA A 32 2.77 14.64 1.21
C ALA A 32 1.82 14.64 2.41
N ALA A 33 0.53 14.48 2.17
CA ALA A 33 -0.48 14.41 3.23
C ALA A 33 -0.18 13.30 4.26
N LEU A 34 -0.58 13.52 5.52
CA LEU A 34 -0.36 12.61 6.65
C LEU A 34 -1.05 11.25 6.45
N CYS A 35 -2.22 11.24 5.82
CA CYS A 35 -3.00 10.03 5.56
C CYS A 35 -2.37 9.07 4.52
N LEU A 36 -1.29 9.49 3.84
CA LEU A 36 -0.59 8.66 2.86
C LEU A 36 0.41 7.73 3.55
N THR A 37 -0.09 6.81 4.38
CA THR A 37 0.72 5.84 5.11
C THR A 37 1.25 4.72 4.19
N LYS A 38 0.45 4.29 3.21
CA LYS A 38 0.86 3.34 2.18
C LYS A 38 1.55 4.05 1.02
N ARG A 39 2.87 3.87 0.92
CA ARG A 39 3.69 4.35 -0.21
C ARG A 39 4.01 3.24 -1.20
N SER A 40 4.50 3.62 -2.39
CA SER A 40 4.96 2.68 -3.42
C SER A 40 6.30 2.04 -3.04
N ARG A 41 6.28 1.17 -2.03
CA ARG A 41 7.46 0.44 -1.54
C ARG A 41 7.72 -0.81 -2.38
N SER A 42 8.99 -1.16 -2.56
CA SER A 42 9.39 -2.36 -3.31
C SER A 42 8.73 -3.63 -2.74
N ARG A 43 8.17 -4.46 -3.64
CA ARG A 43 7.55 -5.76 -3.28
C ARG A 43 8.53 -6.69 -2.57
N LYS A 44 9.82 -6.62 -2.92
CA LYS A 44 10.90 -7.40 -2.28
C LYS A 44 11.02 -7.06 -0.79
N SER A 45 10.92 -5.78 -0.43
CA SER A 45 10.95 -5.35 0.98
C SER A 45 9.73 -5.87 1.74
N LEU A 46 8.53 -5.77 1.16
CA LEU A 46 7.31 -6.27 1.79
C LEU A 46 7.34 -7.78 2.00
N ALA A 47 7.91 -8.54 1.07
CA ALA A 47 8.04 -9.99 1.19
C ALA A 47 9.05 -10.41 2.26
N ARG A 48 10.10 -9.62 2.50
CA ARG A 48 11.02 -9.85 3.61
C ARG A 48 10.37 -9.59 4.98
N THR A 49 9.43 -8.65 5.06
CA THR A 49 8.74 -8.29 6.32
C THR A 49 7.48 -9.10 6.61
N HIS A 50 6.76 -9.57 5.58
CA HIS A 50 5.45 -10.21 5.76
C HIS A 50 5.26 -11.50 4.95
N GLY A 51 6.29 -11.93 4.22
CA GLY A 51 6.21 -13.08 3.32
C GLY A 51 6.20 -14.42 4.04
N PHE A 52 5.93 -15.47 3.27
CA PHE A 52 5.78 -16.83 3.77
C PHE A 52 7.02 -17.36 4.48
N ARG A 53 8.21 -17.16 3.89
CA ARG A 53 9.49 -17.60 4.48
C ARG A 53 9.72 -16.99 5.87
N LEU A 54 9.41 -15.71 6.04
CA LEU A 54 9.52 -15.07 7.35
C LEU A 54 8.57 -15.70 8.37
N ARG A 55 7.33 -16.00 7.97
CA ARG A 55 6.35 -16.66 8.86
C ARG A 55 6.79 -18.07 9.25
N MET A 56 7.46 -18.81 8.36
CA MET A 56 7.97 -20.14 8.69
C MET A 56 9.16 -20.12 9.65
N ARG A 57 9.94 -19.04 9.65
CA ARG A 57 11.15 -18.89 10.48
C ARG A 57 10.86 -18.98 11.98
N THR A 58 9.81 -18.30 12.46
CA THR A 58 9.50 -18.20 13.90
C THR A 58 8.38 -19.14 14.33
N THR A 59 8.37 -19.54 15.60
CA THR A 59 7.29 -20.34 16.22
C THR A 59 5.94 -19.62 16.13
N SER A 60 5.90 -18.34 16.50
CA SER A 60 4.70 -17.49 16.40
C SER A 60 4.19 -17.36 14.97
N GLY A 61 5.09 -17.27 13.99
CA GLY A 61 4.73 -17.20 12.57
C GLY A 61 4.07 -18.49 12.08
N ARG A 62 4.57 -19.66 12.51
CA ARG A 62 3.94 -20.96 12.21
C ARG A 62 2.55 -21.08 12.84
N ALA A 63 2.36 -20.60 14.07
CA ALA A 63 1.05 -20.56 14.73
C ALA A 63 0.03 -19.69 13.97
N ILE A 64 0.45 -18.55 13.43
CA ILE A 64 -0.40 -17.72 12.56
C ILE A 64 -0.85 -18.50 11.33
N LEU A 65 0.07 -19.23 10.67
CA LEU A 65 -0.28 -20.02 9.49
C LEU A 65 -1.26 -21.15 9.84
N LYS A 66 -1.08 -21.83 10.99
CA LYS A 66 -2.03 -22.83 11.49
C LYS A 66 -3.44 -22.23 11.64
N ARG A 67 -3.56 -21.07 12.29
CA ARG A 67 -4.85 -20.36 12.45
C ARG A 67 -5.48 -19.98 11.11
N ARG A 68 -4.66 -19.54 10.15
CA ARG A 68 -5.15 -19.15 8.81
C ARG A 68 -5.63 -20.33 7.98
N ARG A 69 -4.97 -21.49 8.11
CA ARG A 69 -5.39 -22.75 7.50
C ARG A 69 -6.67 -23.28 8.14
N ALA A 70 -6.76 -23.27 9.47
CA ALA A 70 -7.98 -23.68 10.18
C ALA A 70 -9.20 -22.83 9.78
N LYS A 71 -9.00 -21.54 9.52
CA LYS A 71 -10.04 -20.66 8.97
C LYS A 71 -10.37 -20.95 7.48
N GLY A 72 -9.56 -21.71 6.77
CA GLY A 72 -9.75 -21.98 5.34
C GLY A 72 -9.43 -20.78 4.44
N ARG A 73 -8.51 -19.90 4.83
CA ARG A 73 -8.18 -18.73 4.00
C ARG A 73 -7.46 -19.17 2.71
N HIS A 74 -8.07 -18.86 1.57
CA HIS A 74 -7.52 -19.14 0.23
C HIS A 74 -6.06 -18.66 0.07
N ILE A 75 -5.76 -17.44 0.53
CA ILE A 75 -4.39 -16.89 0.52
C ILE A 75 -3.85 -16.80 1.95
N LEU A 76 -2.77 -17.53 2.24
CA LEU A 76 -2.14 -17.51 3.55
C LEU A 76 -1.32 -16.24 3.80
N CYS A 77 -0.43 -15.86 2.90
CA CYS A 77 0.39 -14.64 3.03
C CYS A 77 0.16 -13.74 1.83
N THR A 78 -0.34 -12.52 2.07
CA THR A 78 -0.69 -11.58 0.99
C THR A 78 0.53 -10.90 0.37
N LYS A 79 1.64 -10.82 1.09
CA LYS A 79 2.89 -10.15 0.65
C LYS A 79 3.99 -11.17 0.37
N THR A 80 3.75 -12.10 -0.54
CA THR A 80 4.82 -12.98 -1.07
C THR A 80 5.55 -12.28 -2.21
N ASN A 81 6.75 -12.75 -2.58
CA ASN A 81 7.42 -12.40 -3.84
C ASN A 81 8.25 -13.58 -4.36
N PRO A 82 8.11 -14.03 -5.63
CA PRO A 82 9.02 -15.00 -6.20
C PRO A 82 10.41 -14.35 -6.36
N ASN A 83 11.44 -15.18 -6.40
CA ASN A 83 12.81 -14.70 -6.55
C ASN A 83 13.16 -14.37 -8.00
N THR A 84 12.47 -14.99 -8.95
CA THR A 84 12.67 -14.88 -10.39
C THR A 84 11.32 -14.86 -11.12
N GLY A 85 11.35 -14.47 -12.39
CA GLY A 85 10.17 -14.46 -13.25
C GLY A 85 9.21 -13.30 -12.99
N LYS A 86 8.16 -13.26 -13.82
CA LYS A 86 7.05 -12.32 -13.63
C LYS A 86 6.18 -12.76 -12.46
N ARG A 87 5.44 -11.78 -11.96
CA ARG A 87 4.56 -11.89 -10.81
C ARG A 87 3.12 -11.69 -11.23
#